data_AF-A0A7Y4K1U9-F1
#
_entry.id   AF-A0A7Y4K1U9-F1
#
_cell.length_a   1.000
_cell.length_b   1.000
_cell.length_c   1.000
_cell.angle_alpha   90.00
_cell.angle_beta   90.00
_cell.angle_gamma   90.00
#
_symmetry.space_group_name_H-M   'P 1'
#
loop_
_entity.id
_entity.type
_entity.pdbx_description
1 polymer ?
#
loop_
_entity_poly.entity_id
_entity_poly.type
_entity_poly.pdbx_seq_one_letter_code
_entity_poly.pdbx_strand_id
1 'polypeptide(L)'
;PSEQSRFALARVVDAPRLYLLGDMDGCPAKGEPACRQRSYVVNGDTVVTGRDLGRYRCAFFPNKVGGSAGWVDRSKLQPLPVAVPTLQDWVGHWKDGDNGLRITVQGGQLHVDGDAYWPSANPTPEQRPYGPNMGQVEA
;
A
#
# COMPACT_ATOMS: atom_id res chain seq x y z
N PRO A 1 -15.16 -9.59 11.98
CA PRO A 1 -14.02 -9.63 11.03
C PRO A 1 -14.49 -10.21 9.68
N SER A 2 -14.96 -9.34 8.78
CA SER A 2 -15.39 -9.75 7.44
C SER A 2 -14.18 -10.10 6.59
N GLU A 3 -14.25 -11.26 5.96
CA GLU A 3 -13.19 -11.96 5.24
C GLU A 3 -12.37 -11.07 4.31
N GLN A 4 -11.04 -11.22 4.42
CA GLN A 4 -10.06 -10.68 3.51
C GLN A 4 -10.31 -11.24 2.11
N SER A 5 -10.89 -10.43 1.22
CA SER A 5 -10.64 -10.60 -0.21
C SER A 5 -9.12 -10.49 -0.39
N ARG A 6 -8.47 -11.63 -0.67
CA ARG A 6 -7.01 -11.75 -0.71
C ARG A 6 -6.42 -10.67 -1.61
N PHE A 7 -5.40 -9.98 -1.10
CA PHE A 7 -4.57 -9.13 -1.94
C PHE A 7 -4.01 -9.95 -3.11
N ALA A 8 -3.98 -9.35 -4.30
CA ALA A 8 -3.48 -9.99 -5.51
C ALA A 8 -2.77 -8.97 -6.39
N LEU A 9 -2.04 -9.42 -7.41
CA LEU A 9 -1.46 -8.54 -8.42
C LEU A 9 -2.34 -8.51 -9.67
N ALA A 10 -2.38 -7.35 -10.32
CA ALA A 10 -2.98 -7.22 -11.64
C ALA A 10 -2.16 -6.25 -12.50
N ARG A 11 -2.19 -6.47 -13.81
CA ARG A 11 -1.68 -5.54 -14.82
C ARG A 11 -2.81 -4.67 -15.33
N VAL A 12 -2.55 -3.38 -15.46
CA VAL A 12 -3.47 -2.43 -16.08
C VAL A 12 -3.48 -2.69 -17.59
N VAL A 13 -4.67 -2.81 -18.17
CA VAL A 13 -4.89 -3.08 -19.60
C VAL A 13 -5.92 -2.13 -20.19
N ASP A 14 -5.83 -1.91 -21.51
CA ASP A 14 -6.85 -1.20 -22.31
C ASP A 14 -7.25 0.20 -21.80
N ALA A 15 -6.29 0.95 -21.24
CA ALA A 15 -6.49 2.32 -20.80
C ALA A 15 -5.19 3.16 -20.94
N PRO A 16 -5.20 4.30 -21.65
CA PRO A 16 -4.04 5.19 -21.71
C PRO A 16 -3.78 5.85 -20.34
N ARG A 17 -4.84 6.17 -19.60
CA ARG A 17 -4.81 6.58 -18.19
C ARG A 17 -6.02 6.00 -17.49
N LEU A 18 -5.79 5.25 -16.44
CA LEU A 18 -6.80 4.74 -15.52
C LEU A 18 -6.69 5.51 -14.22
N TYR A 19 -7.57 6.49 -14.04
CA TYR A 19 -7.57 7.33 -12.84
C TYR A 19 -7.98 6.52 -11.61
N LEU A 20 -7.28 6.78 -10.50
CA LEU A 20 -7.71 6.27 -9.20
C LEU A 20 -8.90 7.09 -8.73
N LEU A 21 -9.97 6.41 -8.32
CA LEU A 21 -11.15 7.05 -7.79
C LEU A 21 -11.11 7.10 -6.27
N GLY A 22 -11.62 8.20 -5.69
CA GLY A 22 -11.78 8.38 -4.27
C GLY A 22 -12.63 7.30 -3.60
N ASP A 23 -12.49 7.16 -2.30
CA ASP A 23 -13.22 6.22 -1.44
C ASP A 23 -14.13 6.91 -0.42
N MET A 24 -14.18 8.25 -0.44
CA MET A 24 -15.01 9.11 0.40
C MET A 24 -16.18 9.71 -0.39
N ASP A 25 -17.12 10.36 0.30
CA ASP A 25 -18.22 11.14 -0.29
C ASP A 25 -19.08 10.37 -1.31
N GLY A 26 -19.28 9.07 -1.08
CA GLY A 26 -20.06 8.19 -1.97
C GLY A 26 -19.29 7.71 -3.21
N CYS A 27 -17.98 7.93 -3.26
CA CYS A 27 -17.11 7.33 -4.27
C CYS A 27 -16.77 5.88 -3.91
N PRO A 28 -16.53 5.01 -4.92
CA PRO A 28 -16.45 5.29 -6.36
C PRO A 28 -17.79 5.31 -7.10
N ALA A 29 -18.93 5.11 -6.43
CA ALA A 29 -20.23 4.90 -7.08
C ALA A 29 -20.69 6.08 -7.96
N LYS A 30 -20.30 7.31 -7.63
CA LYS A 30 -20.58 8.51 -8.45
C LYS A 30 -19.79 8.57 -9.77
N GLY A 31 -18.79 7.70 -9.95
CA GLY A 31 -18.00 7.59 -11.17
C GLY A 31 -17.15 8.82 -11.48
N GLU A 32 -16.64 8.86 -12.71
CA GLU A 32 -15.92 10.03 -13.24
C GLU A 32 -16.90 11.03 -13.87
N PRO A 33 -16.64 12.34 -13.77
CA PRO A 33 -15.45 12.96 -13.18
C PRO A 33 -15.51 13.14 -11.65
N ALA A 34 -16.67 12.93 -11.01
CA ALA A 34 -16.90 13.29 -9.61
C ALA A 34 -15.92 12.66 -8.60
N CYS A 35 -15.48 11.43 -8.85
CA CYS A 35 -14.58 10.70 -7.96
C CYS A 35 -13.11 10.71 -8.40
N ARG A 36 -12.76 11.38 -9.50
CA ARG A 36 -11.41 11.32 -10.09
C ARG A 36 -10.38 11.97 -9.17
N GLN A 37 -9.38 11.21 -8.73
CA GLN A 37 -8.19 11.75 -8.09
C GLN A 37 -7.18 12.27 -9.14
N ARG A 38 -6.15 13.01 -8.67
CA ARG A 38 -5.05 13.44 -9.55
C ARG A 38 -4.18 12.26 -10.01
N SER A 39 -4.09 11.22 -9.21
CA SER A 39 -3.34 10.00 -9.44
C SER A 39 -4.02 9.11 -10.48
N TYR A 40 -3.21 8.47 -11.32
CA TYR A 40 -3.62 7.49 -12.30
C TYR A 40 -2.48 6.50 -12.52
N VAL A 41 -2.86 5.34 -13.06
CA VAL A 41 -1.94 4.33 -13.60
C VAL A 41 -2.13 4.22 -15.11
N VAL A 42 -1.17 3.67 -15.82
CA VAL A 42 -1.19 3.53 -17.28
C VAL A 42 -1.11 2.07 -17.71
N ASN A 43 -1.45 1.81 -18.98
CA ASN A 43 -1.35 0.47 -19.55
C ASN A 43 0.02 -0.17 -19.29
N GLY A 44 0.04 -1.40 -18.81
CA GLY A 44 1.25 -2.14 -18.45
C GLY A 44 1.69 -2.01 -16.99
N ASP A 45 1.22 -0.99 -16.26
CA ASP A 45 1.52 -0.86 -14.82
C ASP A 45 1.02 -2.09 -14.04
N THR A 46 1.79 -2.51 -13.05
CA THR A 46 1.39 -3.57 -12.12
C THR A 46 0.93 -2.94 -10.81
N VAL A 47 -0.27 -3.30 -10.37
CA VAL A 47 -0.90 -2.82 -9.14
C VAL A 47 -1.14 -3.96 -8.17
N VAL A 48 -1.05 -3.66 -6.88
CA VAL A 48 -1.63 -4.51 -5.84
C VAL A 48 -3.12 -4.22 -5.81
N THR A 49 -3.94 -5.27 -5.81
CA THR A 49 -5.40 -5.15 -5.79
C THR A 49 -5.96 -5.73 -4.51
N GLY A 50 -7.00 -5.08 -3.98
CA GLY A 50 -7.71 -5.51 -2.78
C GLY A 50 -9.14 -5.94 -3.11
N ARG A 51 -10.08 -5.52 -2.27
CA ARG A 51 -11.50 -5.88 -2.40
C ARG A 51 -12.16 -5.30 -3.64
N ASP A 52 -13.24 -5.95 -4.05
CA ASP A 52 -14.19 -5.45 -5.04
C ASP A 52 -15.27 -4.58 -4.38
N LEU A 53 -15.82 -3.64 -5.15
CA LEU A 53 -17.01 -2.88 -4.83
C LEU A 53 -17.80 -2.64 -6.13
N GLY A 54 -18.78 -3.51 -6.39
CA GLY A 54 -19.52 -3.50 -7.66
C GLY A 54 -18.58 -3.71 -8.85
N ARG A 55 -18.58 -2.76 -9.81
CA ARG A 55 -17.68 -2.77 -10.98
C ARG A 55 -16.24 -2.33 -10.66
N TYR A 56 -15.99 -1.86 -9.44
CA TYR A 56 -14.70 -1.32 -9.06
C TYR A 56 -13.88 -2.33 -8.26
N ARG A 57 -12.56 -2.21 -8.33
CA ARG A 57 -11.63 -2.94 -7.48
C ARG A 57 -10.63 -1.95 -6.88
N CYS A 58 -10.35 -2.10 -5.58
CA CYS A 58 -9.34 -1.28 -4.92
C CYS A 58 -7.97 -1.64 -5.49
N ALA A 59 -7.19 -0.63 -5.87
CA ALA A 59 -5.87 -0.75 -6.42
C ALA A 59 -4.90 0.17 -5.68
N PHE A 60 -3.68 -0.33 -5.51
CA PHE A 60 -2.54 0.39 -4.95
C PHE A 60 -1.37 0.27 -5.92
N PHE A 61 -0.81 1.41 -6.28
CA PHE A 61 0.39 1.49 -7.11
C PHE A 61 1.55 2.03 -6.27
N PRO A 62 2.56 1.21 -5.94
CA PRO A 62 3.73 1.70 -5.22
C PRO A 62 4.52 2.68 -6.08
N ASN A 63 5.02 3.76 -5.46
CA ASN A 63 5.84 4.77 -6.12
C ASN A 63 6.91 5.29 -5.16
N LYS A 64 7.75 6.23 -5.61
CA LYS A 64 8.90 6.74 -4.83
C LYS A 64 8.54 7.42 -3.51
N VAL A 65 7.28 7.79 -3.29
CA VAL A 65 6.82 8.50 -2.07
C VAL A 65 5.86 7.67 -1.23
N GLY A 66 5.80 6.35 -1.44
CA GLY A 66 4.97 5.43 -0.66
C GLY A 66 3.75 4.88 -1.41
N GLY A 67 3.40 5.42 -2.58
CA GLY A 67 2.34 4.87 -3.44
C GLY A 67 1.07 5.72 -3.53
N SER A 68 0.17 5.29 -4.41
CA SER A 68 -1.16 5.89 -4.61
C SER A 68 -2.22 4.81 -4.58
N ALA A 69 -3.30 5.03 -3.82
CA ALA A 69 -4.41 4.09 -3.68
C ALA A 69 -5.73 4.70 -4.15
N GLY A 70 -6.61 3.86 -4.69
CA GLY A 70 -7.99 4.23 -4.99
C GLY A 70 -8.73 3.11 -5.70
N TRP A 71 -9.95 3.39 -6.11
CA TRP A 71 -10.77 2.45 -6.86
C TRP A 71 -10.55 2.60 -8.36
N VAL A 72 -10.53 1.49 -9.09
CA VAL A 72 -10.45 1.50 -10.55
C VAL A 72 -11.50 0.58 -11.16
N ASP A 73 -11.85 0.80 -12.43
CA ASP A 73 -12.70 -0.15 -13.16
C ASP A 73 -12.00 -1.50 -13.26
N ARG A 74 -12.62 -2.54 -12.69
CA ARG A 74 -12.02 -3.88 -12.66
C ARG A 74 -11.85 -4.48 -14.05
N SER A 75 -12.61 -4.03 -15.05
CA SER A 75 -12.48 -4.51 -16.42
C SER A 75 -11.15 -4.10 -17.08
N LYS A 76 -10.42 -3.17 -16.45
CA LYS A 76 -9.10 -2.68 -16.89
C LYS A 76 -7.96 -3.37 -16.15
N LEU A 77 -8.25 -4.43 -15.41
CA LEU A 77 -7.28 -5.19 -14.64
C LEU A 77 -7.22 -6.62 -15.18
N GLN A 78 -6.04 -7.01 -15.66
CA GLN A 78 -5.71 -8.39 -15.97
C GLN A 78 -5.02 -9.03 -14.74
N PRO A 79 -5.62 -10.04 -14.10
CA PRO A 79 -5.00 -10.72 -12.96
C PRO A 79 -3.63 -11.30 -13.32
N LEU A 80 -2.67 -11.18 -12.41
CA LEU A 80 -1.35 -11.80 -12.51
C LEU A 80 -1.20 -12.90 -11.45
N PRO A 81 -0.47 -13.98 -11.76
CA PRO A 81 -0.12 -14.97 -10.75
C PRO A 81 0.78 -14.31 -9.69
N VAL A 82 0.57 -14.67 -8.43
CA VAL A 82 1.41 -14.25 -7.31
C VAL A 82 2.17 -15.47 -6.84
N ALA A 83 3.50 -15.41 -6.92
CA ALA A 83 4.35 -16.45 -6.36
C ALA A 83 4.33 -16.34 -4.82
N VAL A 84 4.46 -17.49 -4.14
CA VAL A 84 4.73 -17.49 -2.70
C VAL A 84 6.12 -16.89 -2.49
N PRO A 85 6.25 -15.79 -1.72
CA PRO A 85 7.54 -15.17 -1.49
C PRO A 85 8.45 -16.13 -0.71
N THR A 86 9.71 -16.16 -1.08
CA THR A 86 10.79 -16.77 -0.31
C THR A 86 11.17 -15.86 0.86
N LEU A 87 11.93 -16.38 1.83
CA LEU A 87 12.46 -15.55 2.93
C LEU A 87 13.29 -14.36 2.42
N GLN A 88 14.03 -14.56 1.32
CA GLN A 88 14.90 -13.52 0.77
C GLN A 88 14.12 -12.36 0.15
N ASP A 89 12.88 -12.57 -0.29
CA ASP A 89 12.04 -11.51 -0.85
C ASP A 89 11.63 -10.47 0.21
N TRP A 90 11.79 -10.78 1.50
CA TRP A 90 11.50 -9.87 2.61
C TRP A 90 12.73 -9.09 3.09
N VAL A 91 13.93 -9.53 2.75
CA VAL A 91 15.18 -8.96 3.25
C VAL A 91 15.37 -7.53 2.74
N GLY A 92 15.74 -6.63 3.65
CA GLY A 92 16.01 -5.24 3.31
C GLY A 92 15.68 -4.28 4.44
N HIS A 93 15.74 -3.00 4.12
CA HIS A 93 15.32 -1.92 5.00
C HIS A 93 13.94 -1.42 4.58
N TRP A 94 13.00 -1.53 5.49
CA TRP A 94 11.63 -1.08 5.34
C TRP A 94 11.46 0.21 6.14
N LYS A 95 10.70 1.15 5.59
CA LYS A 95 10.47 2.46 6.22
C LYS A 95 9.05 2.91 6.01
N ASP A 96 8.51 3.56 7.03
CA ASP A 96 7.29 4.35 6.96
C ASP A 96 7.46 5.61 7.80
N GLY A 97 7.60 6.75 7.13
CA GLY A 97 8.03 7.99 7.78
C GLY A 97 9.42 7.84 8.43
N ASP A 98 9.49 8.09 9.73
CA ASP A 98 10.68 7.92 10.57
C ASP A 98 10.74 6.56 11.29
N ASN A 99 9.75 5.69 11.08
CA ASN A 99 9.78 4.31 11.53
C ASN A 99 10.67 3.47 10.60
N GLY A 100 11.34 2.46 11.15
CA GLY A 100 12.23 1.61 10.37
C GLY A 100 12.24 0.18 10.86
N LEU A 101 12.26 -0.76 9.91
CA LEU A 101 12.55 -2.16 10.16
C LEU A 101 13.71 -2.60 9.26
N ARG A 102 14.60 -3.40 9.80
CA ARG A 102 15.58 -4.16 9.04
C ARG A 102 15.19 -5.63 9.14
N ILE A 103 15.06 -6.27 7.98
CA ILE A 103 14.75 -7.68 7.88
C ILE A 103 15.95 -8.38 7.27
N THR A 104 16.43 -9.42 7.94
CA THR A 104 17.53 -10.30 7.49
C THR A 104 17.10 -11.76 7.56
N VAL A 105 17.90 -12.66 6.97
CA VAL A 105 17.72 -14.12 7.13
C VAL A 105 18.88 -14.67 7.94
N GLN A 106 18.56 -15.35 9.03
CA GLN A 106 19.51 -16.02 9.91
C GLN A 106 18.99 -17.41 10.27
N GLY A 107 19.83 -18.44 10.16
CA GLY A 107 19.43 -19.81 10.50
C GLY A 107 18.20 -20.35 9.75
N GLY A 108 17.91 -19.83 8.55
CA GLY A 108 16.72 -20.21 7.77
C GLY A 108 15.41 -19.59 8.25
N GLN A 109 15.47 -18.53 9.05
CA GLN A 109 14.31 -17.76 9.52
C GLN A 109 14.52 -16.27 9.25
N LEU A 110 13.42 -15.50 9.23
CA LEU A 110 13.51 -14.04 9.24
C LEU A 110 13.96 -13.59 10.62
N HIS A 111 14.91 -12.68 10.64
CA HIS A 111 15.26 -11.91 11.82
C HIS A 111 14.90 -10.44 11.55
N VAL A 112 14.15 -9.84 12.46
CA VAL A 112 13.58 -8.50 12.31
C VAL A 112 13.98 -7.62 13.49
N ASP A 113 14.61 -6.50 13.19
CA ASP A 113 14.94 -5.46 14.15
C ASP A 113 14.36 -4.11 13.72
N GLY A 114 13.94 -3.29 14.66
CA GLY A 114 13.63 -1.90 14.34
C GLY A 114 12.87 -1.13 15.40
N ASP A 115 12.58 0.11 15.04
CA ASP A 115 12.03 1.14 15.91
C ASP A 115 10.81 1.79 15.26
N ALA A 116 9.85 2.17 16.10
CA ALA A 116 8.68 2.96 15.73
C ALA A 116 8.46 4.10 16.73
N TYR A 117 7.93 5.22 16.24
CA TYR A 117 7.76 6.45 16.98
C TYR A 117 6.35 7.01 16.83
N TRP A 118 5.82 7.59 17.91
CA TRP A 118 4.58 8.36 17.85
C TRP A 118 4.67 9.67 18.64
N PRO A 119 4.31 10.83 18.05
CA PRO A 119 3.78 11.00 16.68
C PRO A 119 4.86 11.04 15.58
N SER A 120 6.12 11.18 15.96
CA SER A 120 7.32 11.16 15.11
C SER A 120 8.54 10.89 15.99
N ALA A 121 9.72 10.63 15.44
CA ALA A 121 10.97 10.43 16.17
C ALA A 121 11.45 11.70 16.89
N ASN A 122 11.07 12.88 16.37
CA ASN A 122 11.46 14.18 16.91
C ASN A 122 10.24 15.13 16.93
N PRO A 123 9.25 14.90 17.82
CA PRO A 123 8.09 15.78 17.91
C PRO A 123 8.49 17.11 18.56
N THR A 124 7.79 18.20 18.22
CA THR A 124 8.04 19.48 18.90
C THR A 124 7.53 19.41 20.36
N PRO A 125 8.08 20.21 21.29
CA PRO A 125 7.58 20.27 22.66
C PRO A 125 6.09 20.61 22.75
N GLU A 126 5.54 21.37 21.80
CA GLU A 126 4.11 21.68 21.73
C GLU A 126 3.28 20.46 21.35
N GLN A 127 3.79 19.60 20.46
CA GLN A 127 3.12 18.35 20.07
C GLN A 127 3.23 17.27 21.16
N ARG A 128 4.42 17.12 21.75
CA ARG A 128 4.73 16.15 22.81
C ARG A 128 5.80 16.72 23.75
N PRO A 129 5.43 17.30 24.89
CA PRO A 129 6.38 17.93 25.83
C PRO A 129 7.46 16.99 26.38
N TYR A 130 7.21 15.68 26.38
CA TYR A 130 8.09 14.67 26.96
C TYR A 130 8.79 13.79 25.90
N GLY A 131 8.79 14.21 24.64
CA GLY A 131 9.34 13.42 23.54
C GLY A 131 8.37 12.33 23.03
N PRO A 132 8.85 11.46 22.12
CA PRO A 132 8.01 10.49 21.45
C PRO A 132 7.70 9.27 22.32
N ASN A 133 6.63 8.57 21.97
CA ASN A 133 6.44 7.18 22.42
C ASN A 133 7.25 6.30 21.49
N MET A 134 8.00 5.36 22.05
CA MET A 134 8.86 4.45 21.29
C MET A 134 8.31 3.04 21.36
N GLY A 135 8.29 2.36 20.22
CA GLY A 135 8.09 0.92 20.10
C GLY A 135 9.33 0.30 19.48
N GLN A 136 9.72 -0.89 19.93
CA GLN A 136 10.88 -1.62 19.40
C GLN A 136 10.50 -3.07 19.14
N VAL A 137 11.13 -3.66 18.13
CA VAL A 137 11.02 -5.10 17.84
C VAL A 137 12.41 -5.69 17.64
N GLU A 138 12.59 -6.88 18.20
CA GLU A 138 13.69 -7.79 17.94
C GLU A 138 13.10 -9.21 17.96
N ALA A 139 13.07 -9.86 16.81
CA ALA A 139 12.41 -11.16 16.61
C ALA A 139 13.17 -12.06 15.65
#